data_AF-V4B9Y0-F1
#
_entry.id   AF-V4B9Y0-F1
#
_cell.length_a   1.000
_cell.length_b   1.000
_cell.length_c   1.000
_cell.angle_alpha   90.00
_cell.angle_beta   90.00
_cell.angle_gamma   90.00
#
_symmetry.space_group_name_H-M   'P 1'
#
loop_
_entity.id
_entity.type
_entity.pdbx_description
1 polymer ?
#
loop_
_entity_poly.entity_id
_entity_poly.type
_entity_poly.pdbx_seq_one_letter_code
_entity_poly.pdbx_strand_id
1 'polypeptide(L)'
;VFTDRLTALSLVKKYKDSRFKVFKNRQDAEDFTKHTVNQTKSPSHSQISESGIEKTSTGIAVEKSAFRGPKPGEVVTLRRSIERGDTELFKTTVWENPRYLISSADTPVILHEGLRYNALHVAAISNKPAMCKVILNTISNPEFTQKLYCFSHESEETKQRRIDFIFDLYLNMPDKGNGESPLHFACKFGFPDVVRVLLEYPGVDRKLLNRYDETPAKVCCSRSKNPTPELKARIEELLQGLCYVPLLRSEDNTTAPVIGQPWSPDNILEPHDLLNKNPTDPQLTVRAYAGPMSPSRARVFHRQWTTPPSPSPRKQPSQSNPRREDGDKGLERIGRQLAHEMHVAWLEHWEFLDAFVDFSTEKGIGILEEYLLKQQ
;
A
#
# COMPACT_ATOMS: atom_id res chain seq x y z
N VAL A 1 -6.91 53.62 19.74
CA VAL A 1 -7.95 54.22 18.87
C VAL A 1 -7.26 55.21 17.97
N PHE A 2 -7.34 55.05 16.64
CA PHE A 2 -6.74 56.01 15.70
C PHE A 2 -7.68 57.22 15.58
N THR A 3 -7.12 58.42 15.72
CA THR A 3 -7.85 59.69 15.58
C THR A 3 -7.71 60.31 14.19
N ASP A 4 -6.77 59.82 13.39
CA ASP A 4 -6.52 60.27 12.03
C ASP A 4 -6.71 59.12 11.01
N ARG A 5 -7.35 59.43 9.89
CA ARG A 5 -7.71 58.46 8.85
C ARG A 5 -6.48 57.96 8.10
N LEU A 6 -5.49 58.81 7.84
CA LEU A 6 -4.33 58.45 7.03
C LEU A 6 -3.38 57.50 7.78
N THR A 7 -3.21 57.71 9.08
CA THR A 7 -2.46 56.80 9.97
C THR A 7 -3.13 55.42 10.09
N ALA A 8 -4.45 55.38 10.24
CA ALA A 8 -5.20 54.12 10.26
C ALA A 8 -5.07 53.33 8.95
N LEU A 9 -5.20 54.02 7.79
CA LEU A 9 -5.07 53.39 6.48
C LEU A 9 -3.66 52.86 6.19
N SER A 10 -2.64 53.55 6.68
CA SER A 10 -1.25 53.11 6.56
C SER A 10 -0.98 51.83 7.35
N LEU A 11 -1.60 51.70 8.53
CA LEU A 11 -1.51 50.49 9.35
C LEU A 11 -2.24 49.30 8.70
N VAL A 12 -3.43 49.50 8.13
CA VAL A 12 -4.19 48.44 7.43
C VAL A 12 -3.42 47.90 6.23
N LYS A 13 -2.71 48.76 5.48
CA LYS A 13 -1.85 48.33 4.37
C LYS A 13 -0.65 47.48 4.82
N LYS A 14 -0.20 47.63 6.08
CA LYS A 14 0.92 46.87 6.66
C LYS A 14 0.54 45.41 6.96
N TYR A 15 -0.73 45.12 7.20
CA TYR A 15 -1.22 43.78 7.53
C TYR A 15 -2.18 43.28 6.45
N LYS A 16 -1.64 42.56 5.45
CA LYS A 16 -2.38 42.13 4.26
C LYS A 16 -3.50 41.11 4.53
N ASP A 17 -3.45 40.42 5.68
CA ASP A 17 -4.49 39.48 6.11
C ASP A 17 -5.54 40.12 7.05
N SER A 18 -5.57 41.45 7.15
CA SER A 18 -6.54 42.13 8.02
C SER A 18 -7.97 42.02 7.47
N ARG A 19 -8.93 41.80 8.37
CA ARG A 19 -10.38 41.78 8.03
C ARG A 19 -10.94 43.16 7.67
N PHE A 20 -10.14 44.22 7.71
CA PHE A 20 -10.55 45.57 7.39
C PHE A 20 -10.30 45.85 5.90
N LYS A 21 -11.36 46.18 5.17
CA LYS A 21 -11.30 46.52 3.75
C LYS A 21 -11.58 48.01 3.56
N VAL A 22 -10.72 48.67 2.80
CA VAL A 22 -10.80 50.11 2.57
C VAL A 22 -11.60 50.37 1.29
N PHE A 23 -12.61 51.23 1.38
CA PHE A 23 -13.42 51.68 0.25
C PHE A 23 -13.20 53.17 0.00
N LYS A 24 -13.29 53.59 -1.27
CA LYS A 24 -13.06 54.99 -1.65
C LYS A 24 -14.25 55.89 -1.28
N ASN A 25 -15.46 55.35 -1.37
CA ASN A 25 -16.70 56.02 -1.05
C ASN A 25 -17.56 55.09 -0.15
N ARG A 26 -18.62 55.67 0.45
CA ARG A 26 -19.52 54.93 1.34
C ARG A 26 -20.37 53.89 0.60
N GLN A 27 -20.78 54.22 -0.63
CA GLN A 27 -21.65 53.36 -1.44
C GLN A 27 -20.99 52.00 -1.74
N ASP A 28 -19.71 51.99 -2.12
CA ASP A 28 -18.95 50.76 -2.40
C ASP A 28 -18.85 49.84 -1.18
N ALA A 29 -18.80 50.41 0.04
CA ALA A 29 -18.76 49.66 1.28
C ALA A 29 -20.12 49.02 1.62
N GLU A 30 -21.21 49.74 1.36
CA GLU A 30 -22.58 49.26 1.55
C GLU A 30 -22.94 48.17 0.52
N ASP A 31 -22.47 48.30 -0.72
CA ASP A 31 -22.70 47.29 -1.75
C ASP A 31 -21.88 46.01 -1.47
N PHE A 32 -20.65 46.14 -0.99
CA PHE A 32 -19.83 45.00 -0.57
C PHE A 32 -20.48 44.18 0.56
N THR A 33 -21.12 44.84 1.53
CA THR A 33 -21.81 44.16 2.63
C THR A 33 -23.09 43.45 2.16
N LYS A 34 -23.84 44.04 1.21
CA LYS A 34 -25.05 43.42 0.64
C LYS A 34 -24.76 42.19 -0.24
N HIS A 35 -23.65 42.18 -0.96
CA HIS A 35 -23.32 41.06 -1.88
C HIS A 35 -22.65 39.85 -1.21
N THR A 36 -22.15 39.98 0.02
CA THR A 36 -21.43 38.88 0.71
C THR A 36 -22.38 37.87 1.38
N VAL A 37 -23.65 38.22 1.61
CA VAL A 37 -24.59 37.38 2.38
C VAL A 37 -25.27 36.29 1.54
N ASN A 38 -25.32 36.39 0.20
CA ASN A 38 -26.20 35.56 -0.63
C ASN A 38 -25.55 34.79 -1.81
N GLN A 39 -24.23 34.54 -1.81
CA GLN A 39 -23.62 33.70 -2.85
C GLN A 39 -22.62 32.67 -2.29
N THR A 40 -23.14 31.51 -1.89
CA THR A 40 -22.41 30.24 -1.93
C THR A 40 -22.45 29.69 -3.36
N LYS A 41 -21.50 30.08 -4.21
CA LYS A 41 -21.03 29.36 -5.42
C LYS A 41 -19.97 30.20 -6.15
N SER A 42 -18.78 29.63 -6.29
CA SER A 42 -17.66 30.19 -7.06
C SER A 42 -17.93 30.16 -8.57
N PRO A 43 -17.52 31.20 -9.32
CA PRO A 43 -17.22 31.05 -10.74
C PRO A 43 -15.78 31.47 -11.08
N SER A 44 -15.16 30.61 -11.89
CA SER A 44 -13.93 30.79 -12.64
C SER A 44 -14.02 31.88 -13.72
N HIS A 45 -12.97 32.71 -13.89
CA HIS A 45 -12.39 33.03 -15.22
C HIS A 45 -11.07 33.83 -15.12
N SER A 46 -9.98 33.17 -15.55
CA SER A 46 -8.90 33.59 -16.47
C SER A 46 -8.16 34.95 -16.37
N GLN A 47 -6.82 34.81 -16.45
CA GLN A 47 -5.76 35.72 -16.96
C GLN A 47 -4.92 36.56 -15.98
N ILE A 48 -3.80 35.94 -15.56
CA ILE A 48 -2.40 36.42 -15.49
C ILE A 48 -2.15 37.89 -15.09
N SER A 49 -1.54 38.09 -13.91
CA SER A 49 -0.28 38.82 -13.75
C SER A 49 0.29 38.65 -12.34
N GLU A 50 1.61 38.47 -12.28
CA GLU A 50 2.44 38.25 -11.09
C GLU A 50 2.19 39.23 -9.93
N SER A 51 2.12 38.68 -8.72
CA SER A 51 2.95 39.06 -7.56
C SER A 51 2.27 38.56 -6.28
N GLY A 52 3.06 37.92 -5.42
CA GLY A 52 2.56 37.09 -4.32
C GLY A 52 1.70 37.81 -3.30
N ILE A 53 0.92 37.01 -2.55
CA ILE A 53 0.93 36.94 -1.07
C ILE A 53 -0.13 35.93 -0.57
N GLU A 54 0.33 35.00 0.26
CA GLU A 54 -0.40 34.28 1.33
C GLU A 54 -1.18 35.27 2.23
N LYS A 55 -2.36 35.06 2.84
CA LYS A 55 -3.21 33.88 3.13
C LYS A 55 -4.47 34.41 3.86
N THR A 56 -5.64 33.79 3.72
CA THR A 56 -6.61 33.74 4.83
C THR A 56 -7.30 32.38 4.81
N SER A 57 -6.86 31.38 5.59
CA SER A 57 -7.04 31.17 7.05
C SER A 57 -8.49 30.98 7.52
N THR A 58 -9.12 29.92 7.02
CA THR A 58 -9.79 28.93 7.89
C THR A 58 -8.90 27.69 8.04
N GLY A 59 -7.60 27.92 8.21
CA GLY A 59 -6.59 26.87 8.08
C GLY A 59 -6.25 26.25 9.42
N ILE A 60 -6.48 24.95 9.53
CA ILE A 60 -5.59 24.04 10.27
C ILE A 60 -4.16 24.55 10.02
N ALA A 61 -3.38 24.73 11.08
CA ALA A 61 -1.98 25.15 10.94
C ALA A 61 -1.25 24.11 10.08
N VAL A 62 -1.17 24.35 8.77
CA VAL A 62 -0.33 23.55 7.87
C VAL A 62 1.08 23.98 8.21
N GLU A 63 1.69 23.25 9.12
CA GLU A 63 3.09 23.35 9.44
C GLU A 63 3.90 23.36 8.15
N LYS A 64 4.77 24.36 8.02
CA LYS A 64 5.62 24.52 6.85
C LYS A 64 6.61 23.36 6.81
N SER A 65 6.26 22.32 6.06
CA SER A 65 7.17 21.23 5.71
C SER A 65 8.49 21.78 5.19
N ALA A 66 9.60 21.25 5.69
CA ALA A 66 10.96 21.63 5.28
C ALA A 66 11.25 21.32 3.79
N PHE A 67 10.42 20.47 3.19
CA PHE A 67 10.55 20.04 1.81
C PHE A 67 9.71 20.90 0.87
N ARG A 68 10.33 21.36 -0.23
CA ARG A 68 9.63 22.00 -1.33
C ARG A 68 8.99 20.95 -2.23
N GLY A 69 7.84 21.28 -2.81
CA GLY A 69 7.18 20.42 -3.80
C GLY A 69 8.05 20.26 -5.06
N PRO A 70 7.98 19.09 -5.74
CA PRO A 70 8.77 18.82 -6.93
C PRO A 70 8.33 19.70 -8.11
N LYS A 71 9.29 20.08 -8.95
CA LYS A 71 9.01 20.81 -10.20
C LYS A 71 8.42 19.87 -11.26
N PRO A 72 7.67 20.38 -12.25
CA PRO A 72 7.08 19.54 -13.29
C PRO A 72 8.09 18.63 -14.02
N GLY A 73 9.30 19.14 -14.32
CA GLY A 73 10.35 18.33 -14.95
C GLY A 73 10.88 17.19 -14.07
N GLU A 74 10.92 17.40 -12.76
CA GLU A 74 11.36 16.40 -11.78
C GLU A 74 10.28 15.32 -11.60
N VAL A 75 9.00 15.71 -11.58
CA VAL A 75 7.86 14.78 -11.58
C VAL A 75 7.89 13.86 -12.80
N VAL A 76 8.21 14.40 -13.98
CA VAL A 76 8.36 13.60 -15.21
C VAL A 76 9.54 12.64 -15.10
N THR A 77 10.66 13.06 -14.51
CA THR A 77 11.83 12.17 -14.29
C THR A 77 11.47 11.02 -13.35
N LEU A 78 10.78 11.29 -12.24
CA LEU A 78 10.30 10.25 -11.33
C LEU A 78 9.31 9.31 -12.03
N ARG A 79 8.39 9.85 -12.84
CA ARG A 79 7.47 9.02 -13.62
C ARG A 79 8.23 8.05 -14.54
N ARG A 80 9.27 8.52 -15.25
CA ARG A 80 10.07 7.67 -16.13
C ARG A 80 10.85 6.59 -15.37
N SER A 81 11.32 6.87 -14.15
CA SER A 81 12.00 5.84 -13.34
C SER A 81 11.03 4.72 -12.95
N ILE A 82 9.79 5.06 -12.60
CA ILE A 82 8.71 4.11 -12.35
C ILE A 82 8.39 3.29 -13.60
N GLU A 83 8.21 3.93 -14.76
CA GLU A 83 7.91 3.25 -16.03
C GLU A 83 9.03 2.28 -16.45
N ARG A 84 10.30 2.60 -16.16
CA ARG A 84 11.44 1.71 -16.37
C ARG A 84 11.52 0.60 -15.32
N GLY A 85 11.04 0.86 -14.12
CA GLY A 85 11.13 -0.06 -12.97
C GLY A 85 12.44 0.07 -12.19
N ASP A 86 13.07 1.24 -12.22
CA ASP A 86 14.31 1.53 -11.50
C ASP A 86 13.99 1.81 -10.02
N THR A 87 14.18 0.79 -9.16
CA THR A 87 13.83 0.86 -7.74
C THR A 87 14.79 1.72 -6.94
N GLU A 88 16.06 1.73 -7.31
CA GLU A 88 17.10 2.41 -6.53
C GLU A 88 17.05 3.91 -6.78
N LEU A 89 16.95 4.33 -8.05
CA LEU A 89 16.75 5.74 -8.37
C LEU A 89 15.45 6.28 -7.76
N PHE A 90 14.38 5.49 -7.80
CA PHE A 90 13.12 5.85 -7.18
C PHE A 90 13.29 6.08 -5.67
N LYS A 91 13.86 5.11 -4.94
CA LYS A 91 14.10 5.22 -3.49
C LYS A 91 14.93 6.46 -3.17
N THR A 92 16.09 6.64 -3.80
CA THR A 92 16.96 7.80 -3.54
C THR A 92 16.20 9.11 -3.71
N THR A 93 15.46 9.26 -4.81
CA THR A 93 14.69 10.49 -5.09
C THR A 93 13.61 10.78 -4.04
N VAL A 94 12.83 9.76 -3.65
CA VAL A 94 11.73 9.96 -2.70
C VAL A 94 12.22 10.14 -1.26
N TRP A 95 13.31 9.46 -0.89
CA TRP A 95 13.91 9.59 0.45
C TRP A 95 14.67 10.90 0.62
N GLU A 96 15.23 11.48 -0.44
CA GLU A 96 15.76 12.85 -0.43
C GLU A 96 14.64 13.87 -0.18
N ASN A 97 13.48 13.68 -0.80
CA ASN A 97 12.33 14.56 -0.64
C ASN A 97 10.99 13.80 -0.65
N PRO A 98 10.34 13.59 0.51
CA PRO A 98 9.07 12.88 0.58
C PRO A 98 7.92 13.54 -0.20
N ARG A 99 8.05 14.81 -0.59
CA ARG A 99 7.07 15.55 -1.41
C ARG A 99 6.96 15.06 -2.84
N TYR A 100 7.82 14.12 -3.27
CA TYR A 100 7.65 13.40 -4.53
C TYR A 100 6.50 12.39 -4.50
N LEU A 101 6.11 11.91 -3.31
CA LEU A 101 4.99 10.98 -3.14
C LEU A 101 3.78 11.62 -2.45
N ILE A 102 4.00 12.53 -1.49
CA ILE A 102 2.93 13.13 -0.71
C ILE A 102 2.88 14.65 -0.93
N SER A 103 1.79 15.13 -1.50
CA SER A 103 1.56 16.55 -1.78
C SER A 103 1.39 17.36 -0.48
N SER A 104 1.50 18.69 -0.56
CA SER A 104 1.24 19.59 0.58
C SER A 104 -0.18 19.50 1.15
N ALA A 105 -1.10 18.86 0.44
CA ALA A 105 -2.47 18.63 0.88
C ALA A 105 -2.69 17.22 1.46
N ASP A 106 -1.61 16.48 1.77
CA ASP A 106 -1.66 15.09 2.23
C ASP A 106 -2.42 14.17 1.26
N THR A 107 -2.12 14.34 -0.03
CA THR A 107 -2.66 13.49 -1.10
C THR A 107 -1.52 12.92 -1.94
N PRO A 108 -1.72 11.79 -2.63
CA PRO A 108 -0.79 11.31 -3.64
C PRO A 108 -0.42 12.41 -4.65
N VAL A 109 0.87 12.50 -4.99
CA VAL A 109 1.33 13.39 -6.06
C VAL A 109 0.89 12.86 -7.41
N ILE A 110 0.34 13.75 -8.22
CA ILE A 110 -0.09 13.44 -9.59
C ILE A 110 1.13 13.47 -10.50
N LEU A 111 1.51 12.31 -11.04
CA LEU A 111 2.62 12.17 -11.98
C LEU A 111 2.20 12.40 -13.44
N HIS A 112 0.90 12.30 -13.72
CA HIS A 112 0.33 12.58 -15.04
C HIS A 112 -0.89 13.49 -14.91
N GLU A 113 -0.74 14.78 -15.20
CA GLU A 113 -1.77 15.79 -14.95
C GLU A 113 -3.09 15.55 -15.69
N GLY A 114 -3.04 15.11 -16.96
CA GLY A 114 -4.23 14.87 -17.77
C GLY A 114 -5.21 13.86 -17.17
N LEU A 115 -4.71 12.67 -16.82
CA LEU A 115 -5.51 11.55 -16.28
C LEU A 115 -5.45 11.44 -14.74
N ARG A 116 -4.68 12.32 -14.10
CA ARG A 116 -4.44 12.35 -12.65
C ARG A 116 -3.88 11.05 -12.07
N TYR A 117 -2.91 10.44 -12.75
CA TYR A 117 -2.27 9.22 -12.24
C TYR A 117 -1.34 9.53 -11.08
N ASN A 118 -1.56 8.82 -9.96
CA ASN A 118 -0.56 8.70 -8.89
C ASN A 118 0.58 7.72 -9.31
N ALA A 119 1.60 7.57 -8.47
CA ALA A 119 2.72 6.66 -8.75
C ALA A 119 2.27 5.19 -8.95
N LEU A 120 1.27 4.73 -8.21
CA LEU A 120 0.79 3.35 -8.26
C LEU A 120 0.03 3.05 -9.55
N HIS A 121 -0.76 4.01 -10.07
CA HIS A 121 -1.36 3.91 -11.40
C HIS A 121 -0.29 3.69 -12.47
N VAL A 122 0.77 4.51 -12.47
CA VAL A 122 1.86 4.40 -13.44
C VAL A 122 2.54 3.03 -13.33
N ALA A 123 2.87 2.59 -12.12
CA ALA A 123 3.49 1.28 -11.89
C ALA A 123 2.60 0.11 -12.35
N ALA A 124 1.28 0.21 -12.12
CA ALA A 124 0.32 -0.80 -12.54
C ALA A 124 0.16 -0.86 -14.07
N ILE A 125 0.06 0.30 -14.74
CA ILE A 125 -0.04 0.39 -16.21
C ILE A 125 1.24 -0.12 -16.89
N SER A 126 2.41 0.11 -16.28
CA SER A 126 3.71 -0.32 -16.81
C SER A 126 4.10 -1.76 -16.48
N ASN A 127 3.23 -2.54 -15.83
CA ASN A 127 3.51 -3.91 -15.37
C ASN A 127 4.77 -4.02 -14.49
N LYS A 128 4.86 -3.18 -13.45
CA LYS A 128 6.01 -3.13 -12.54
C LYS A 128 5.61 -3.57 -11.13
N PRO A 129 5.49 -4.89 -10.85
CA PRO A 129 5.09 -5.39 -9.54
C PRO A 129 6.09 -5.02 -8.43
N ALA A 130 7.40 -5.07 -8.72
CA ALA A 130 8.44 -4.64 -7.77
C ALA A 130 8.31 -3.16 -7.40
N MET A 131 7.97 -2.31 -8.36
CA MET A 131 7.77 -0.87 -8.13
C MET A 131 6.53 -0.61 -7.28
N CYS A 132 5.43 -1.36 -7.50
CA CYS A 132 4.24 -1.29 -6.65
C CYS A 132 4.60 -1.59 -5.18
N LYS A 133 5.39 -2.65 -4.93
CA LYS A 133 5.88 -2.98 -3.58
C LYS A 133 6.73 -1.87 -2.98
N VAL A 134 7.69 -1.34 -3.75
CA VAL A 134 8.58 -0.28 -3.26
C VAL A 134 7.80 1.00 -2.95
N ILE A 135 6.85 1.41 -3.79
CA ILE A 135 6.00 2.59 -3.54
C ILE A 135 5.23 2.41 -2.22
N LEU A 136 4.50 1.31 -2.07
CA LEU A 136 3.64 1.06 -0.92
C LEU A 136 4.46 0.88 0.37
N ASN A 137 5.53 0.09 0.34
CA ASN A 137 6.42 -0.07 1.49
C ASN A 137 7.10 1.24 1.90
N THR A 138 7.39 2.14 0.95
CA THR A 138 7.95 3.45 1.29
C THR A 138 6.94 4.32 2.03
N ILE A 139 5.67 4.32 1.60
CA ILE A 139 4.60 5.10 2.23
C ILE A 139 4.25 4.54 3.62
N SER A 140 4.25 3.21 3.78
CA SER A 140 4.01 2.55 5.07
C SER A 140 5.18 2.61 6.03
N ASN A 141 6.36 3.11 5.61
CA ASN A 141 7.54 3.14 6.48
C ASN A 141 7.43 4.30 7.50
N PRO A 142 7.44 4.02 8.81
CA PRO A 142 7.35 5.05 9.85
C PRO A 142 8.46 6.11 9.78
N GLU A 143 9.66 5.74 9.36
CA GLU A 143 10.78 6.69 9.22
C GLU A 143 10.55 7.68 8.07
N PHE A 144 9.95 7.20 6.98
CA PHE A 144 9.62 8.04 5.83
C PHE A 144 8.55 9.07 6.20
N THR A 145 7.52 8.64 6.92
CA THR A 145 6.43 9.50 7.37
C THR A 145 6.89 10.45 8.47
N GLN A 146 7.74 9.98 9.40
CA GLN A 146 8.36 10.82 10.40
C GLN A 146 9.25 11.89 9.75
N LYS A 147 9.97 11.58 8.66
CA LYS A 147 10.73 12.59 7.91
C LYS A 147 9.84 13.68 7.33
N LEU A 148 8.64 13.35 6.85
CA LEU A 148 7.69 14.31 6.31
C LEU A 148 7.05 15.19 7.40
N TYR A 149 6.70 14.59 8.54
CA TYR A 149 5.97 15.22 9.64
C TYR A 149 6.87 15.52 10.86
N CYS A 150 8.18 15.63 10.68
CA CYS A 150 9.14 15.73 11.79
C CYS A 150 8.96 16.98 12.68
N PHE A 151 8.36 18.04 12.13
CA PHE A 151 8.04 19.27 12.86
C PHE A 151 6.63 19.30 13.43
N SER A 152 5.88 18.20 13.30
CA SER A 152 4.52 18.11 13.80
C SER A 152 4.45 17.77 15.28
N HIS A 153 3.71 18.61 16.00
CA HIS A 153 3.34 18.38 17.40
C HIS A 153 2.10 17.48 17.53
N GLU A 154 1.80 16.71 16.48
CA GLU A 154 0.65 15.81 16.43
C GLU A 154 0.91 14.51 17.19
N SER A 155 -0.17 13.91 17.72
CA SER A 155 -0.09 12.60 18.37
C SER A 155 0.21 11.50 17.34
N GLU A 156 0.82 10.40 17.78
CA GLU A 156 1.15 9.26 16.92
C GLU A 156 -0.10 8.64 16.28
N GLU A 157 -1.24 8.64 16.98
CA GLU A 157 -2.51 8.14 16.42
C GLU A 157 -3.02 9.00 15.28
N THR A 158 -2.80 10.32 15.35
CA THR A 158 -3.21 11.26 14.30
C THR A 158 -2.34 11.07 13.06
N LYS A 159 -1.02 10.90 13.26
CA LYS A 159 -0.08 10.56 12.19
C LYS A 159 -0.45 9.24 11.54
N GLN A 160 -0.75 8.20 12.32
CA GLN A 160 -1.14 6.90 11.79
C GLN A 160 -2.42 6.99 10.95
N ARG A 161 -3.47 7.66 11.44
CA ARG A 161 -4.71 7.86 10.67
C ARG A 161 -4.46 8.60 9.35
N ARG A 162 -3.55 9.58 9.34
CA ARG A 162 -3.17 10.30 8.13
C ARG A 162 -2.44 9.38 7.15
N ILE A 163 -1.52 8.54 7.64
CA ILE A 163 -0.81 7.55 6.82
C ILE A 163 -1.80 6.56 6.23
N ASP A 164 -2.72 6.01 7.04
CA ASP A 164 -3.76 5.08 6.60
C ASP A 164 -4.63 5.71 5.50
N PHE A 165 -5.01 6.98 5.65
CA PHE A 165 -5.76 7.72 4.65
C PHE A 165 -4.97 7.93 3.35
N ILE A 166 -3.70 8.35 3.42
CA ILE A 166 -2.84 8.48 2.24
C ILE A 166 -2.65 7.13 1.55
N PHE A 167 -2.52 6.07 2.34
CA PHE A 167 -2.36 4.71 1.85
C PHE A 167 -3.60 4.24 1.08
N ASP A 168 -4.80 4.45 1.64
CA ASP A 168 -6.07 4.21 0.96
C ASP A 168 -6.18 5.00 -0.35
N LEU A 169 -5.80 6.29 -0.34
CA LEU A 169 -5.76 7.10 -1.56
C LEU A 169 -4.81 6.54 -2.62
N TYR A 170 -3.68 5.94 -2.24
CA TYR A 170 -2.80 5.30 -3.22
C TYR A 170 -3.43 4.06 -3.85
N LEU A 171 -4.11 3.25 -3.05
CA LEU A 171 -4.71 1.98 -3.45
C LEU A 171 -6.01 2.14 -4.26
N ASN A 172 -6.87 3.08 -3.86
CA ASN A 172 -8.26 3.14 -4.29
C ASN A 172 -8.65 4.44 -5.01
N MET A 173 -7.78 5.46 -5.08
CA MET A 173 -8.13 6.69 -5.79
C MET A 173 -8.38 6.40 -7.27
N PRO A 174 -9.56 6.76 -7.82
CA PRO A 174 -9.86 6.56 -9.22
C PRO A 174 -9.19 7.62 -10.10
N ASP A 175 -8.83 7.24 -11.32
CA ASP A 175 -8.30 8.18 -12.31
C ASP A 175 -9.35 9.19 -12.79
N LYS A 176 -8.89 10.28 -13.42
CA LYS A 176 -9.78 11.30 -13.99
C LYS A 176 -10.46 10.85 -15.29
N GLY A 177 -9.90 9.87 -16.01
CA GLY A 177 -10.43 9.38 -17.27
C GLY A 177 -11.69 8.55 -17.07
N ASN A 178 -11.52 7.27 -16.76
CA ASN A 178 -12.61 6.29 -16.65
C ASN A 178 -13.04 6.04 -15.20
N GLY A 179 -12.41 6.67 -14.22
CA GLY A 179 -12.62 6.35 -12.82
C GLY A 179 -11.98 5.02 -12.41
N GLU A 180 -10.92 4.60 -13.09
CA GLU A 180 -10.23 3.32 -12.86
C GLU A 180 -9.18 3.48 -11.77
N SER A 181 -9.18 2.58 -10.79
CA SER A 181 -8.12 2.49 -9.76
C SER A 181 -6.90 1.72 -10.28
N PRO A 182 -5.76 1.70 -9.55
CA PRO A 182 -4.61 0.88 -9.92
C PRO A 182 -4.95 -0.60 -10.11
N LEU A 183 -5.88 -1.16 -9.31
CA LEU A 183 -6.35 -2.54 -9.47
C LEU A 183 -7.13 -2.75 -10.78
N HIS A 184 -7.95 -1.77 -11.20
CA HIS A 184 -8.61 -1.82 -12.51
C HIS A 184 -7.59 -1.91 -13.64
N PHE A 185 -6.56 -1.05 -13.63
CA PHE A 185 -5.52 -1.08 -14.66
C PHE A 185 -4.77 -2.42 -14.69
N ALA A 186 -4.39 -2.95 -13.52
CA ALA A 186 -3.71 -4.23 -13.43
C ALA A 186 -4.55 -5.38 -14.03
N CYS A 187 -5.86 -5.41 -13.74
CA CYS A 187 -6.78 -6.42 -14.29
C CYS A 187 -7.03 -6.20 -15.80
N LYS A 188 -7.27 -4.96 -16.20
CA LYS A 188 -7.57 -4.55 -17.60
C LYS A 188 -6.48 -4.94 -18.58
N PHE A 189 -5.22 -4.74 -18.20
CA PHE A 189 -4.07 -5.13 -19.03
C PHE A 189 -3.64 -6.60 -18.84
N GLY A 190 -4.21 -7.30 -17.86
CA GLY A 190 -3.93 -8.71 -17.61
C GLY A 190 -2.57 -8.94 -16.94
N PHE A 191 -2.26 -8.18 -15.88
CA PHE A 191 -0.99 -8.26 -15.14
C PHE A 191 -1.16 -8.98 -13.79
N PRO A 192 -1.12 -10.32 -13.75
CA PRO A 192 -1.45 -11.11 -12.56
C PRO A 192 -0.48 -10.85 -11.40
N ASP A 193 0.79 -10.55 -11.69
CA ASP A 193 1.77 -10.25 -10.65
C ASP A 193 1.50 -8.91 -9.99
N VAL A 194 1.11 -7.88 -10.75
CA VAL A 194 0.69 -6.59 -10.18
C VAL A 194 -0.58 -6.76 -9.37
N VAL A 195 -1.58 -7.50 -9.89
CA VAL A 195 -2.82 -7.82 -9.16
C VAL A 195 -2.49 -8.48 -7.82
N ARG A 196 -1.63 -9.51 -7.83
CA ARG A 196 -1.19 -10.18 -6.60
C ARG A 196 -0.55 -9.22 -5.62
N VAL A 197 0.39 -8.37 -6.08
CA VAL A 197 1.05 -7.38 -5.20
C VAL A 197 0.06 -6.41 -4.58
N LEU A 198 -0.88 -5.87 -5.35
CA LEU A 198 -1.86 -4.93 -4.80
C LEU A 198 -2.71 -5.60 -3.72
N LEU A 199 -3.17 -6.83 -3.98
CA LEU A 199 -4.01 -7.59 -3.06
C LEU A 199 -3.29 -8.07 -1.79
N GLU A 200 -1.95 -7.99 -1.73
CA GLU A 200 -1.19 -8.26 -0.49
C GLU A 200 -1.45 -7.18 0.59
N TYR A 201 -1.91 -5.99 0.20
CA TYR A 201 -2.09 -4.89 1.13
C TYR A 201 -3.54 -4.79 1.64
N PRO A 202 -3.74 -4.73 2.97
CA PRO A 202 -5.06 -4.53 3.54
C PRO A 202 -5.56 -3.14 3.14
N GLY A 203 -6.79 -3.07 2.64
CA GLY A 203 -7.43 -1.82 2.21
C GLY A 203 -7.69 -1.71 0.71
N VAL A 204 -7.16 -2.59 -0.15
CA VAL A 204 -7.53 -2.58 -1.57
C VAL A 204 -9.00 -2.97 -1.76
N ASP A 205 -9.78 -2.08 -2.37
CA ASP A 205 -11.17 -2.37 -2.71
C ASP A 205 -11.26 -3.12 -4.04
N ARG A 206 -11.58 -4.42 -3.93
CA ARG A 206 -11.76 -5.36 -5.04
C ARG A 206 -13.06 -5.12 -5.82
N LYS A 207 -14.02 -4.43 -5.21
CA LYS A 207 -15.38 -4.22 -5.71
C LYS A 207 -15.63 -2.77 -6.13
N LEU A 208 -14.61 -1.91 -6.03
CA LEU A 208 -14.69 -0.53 -6.48
C LEU A 208 -15.20 -0.46 -7.92
N LEU A 209 -16.13 0.45 -8.19
CA LEU A 209 -16.74 0.64 -9.51
C LEU A 209 -16.10 1.82 -10.24
N ASN A 210 -15.82 1.63 -11.52
CA ASN A 210 -15.43 2.72 -12.40
C ASN A 210 -16.65 3.55 -12.87
N ARG A 211 -16.46 4.54 -13.76
CA ARG A 211 -17.56 5.37 -14.31
C ARG A 211 -18.57 4.63 -15.18
N TYR A 212 -18.26 3.38 -15.56
CA TYR A 212 -19.15 2.51 -16.32
C TYR A 212 -19.80 1.45 -15.42
N ASP A 213 -19.72 1.61 -14.10
CA ASP A 213 -20.22 0.66 -13.10
C ASP A 213 -19.59 -0.74 -13.22
N GLU A 214 -18.34 -0.80 -13.70
CA GLU A 214 -17.59 -2.05 -13.84
C GLU A 214 -16.59 -2.22 -12.70
N THR A 215 -16.49 -3.45 -12.19
CA THR A 215 -15.45 -3.85 -11.23
C THR A 215 -14.14 -4.21 -11.94
N PRO A 216 -13.00 -4.30 -11.21
CA PRO A 216 -11.74 -4.80 -11.78
C PRO A 216 -11.87 -6.18 -12.44
N ALA A 217 -12.70 -7.07 -11.88
CA ALA A 217 -13.00 -8.37 -12.47
C ALA A 217 -13.72 -8.25 -13.83
N LYS A 218 -14.64 -7.29 -13.95
CA LYS A 218 -15.43 -7.10 -15.17
C LYS A 218 -14.58 -6.60 -16.35
N VAL A 219 -13.63 -5.70 -16.09
CA VAL A 219 -12.72 -5.15 -17.11
C VAL A 219 -11.53 -6.06 -17.42
N CYS A 220 -11.43 -7.22 -16.74
CA CYS A 220 -10.27 -8.10 -16.79
C CYS A 220 -9.90 -8.52 -18.22
N CYS A 221 -8.61 -8.37 -18.55
CA CYS A 221 -7.99 -8.67 -19.84
C CYS A 221 -8.57 -7.92 -21.05
N SER A 222 -9.44 -6.92 -20.89
CA SER A 222 -10.06 -6.18 -21.99
C SER A 222 -9.07 -5.42 -22.88
N ARG A 223 -7.88 -5.09 -22.36
CA ARG A 223 -6.78 -4.46 -23.11
C ARG A 223 -5.46 -5.25 -23.01
N SER A 224 -5.53 -6.53 -22.67
CA SER A 224 -4.33 -7.36 -22.61
C SER A 224 -3.73 -7.56 -23.99
N LYS A 225 -2.39 -7.62 -24.07
CA LYS A 225 -1.68 -7.90 -25.33
C LYS A 225 -1.94 -9.33 -25.81
N ASN A 226 -2.02 -10.29 -24.88
CA ASN A 226 -2.20 -11.72 -25.15
C ASN A 226 -3.26 -12.31 -24.20
N PRO A 227 -4.56 -12.05 -24.43
CA PRO A 227 -5.61 -12.55 -23.56
C PRO A 227 -5.79 -14.06 -23.75
N THR A 228 -5.45 -14.85 -22.74
CA THR A 228 -5.80 -16.28 -22.68
C THR A 228 -6.89 -16.52 -21.63
N PRO A 229 -7.78 -17.50 -21.82
CA PRO A 229 -8.80 -17.83 -20.82
C PRO A 229 -8.17 -18.26 -19.49
N GLU A 230 -7.01 -18.91 -19.51
CA GLU A 230 -6.26 -19.29 -18.31
C GLU A 230 -5.75 -18.06 -17.54
N LEU A 231 -5.27 -17.03 -18.26
CA LEU A 231 -4.82 -15.78 -17.64
C LEU A 231 -5.98 -15.06 -16.97
N LYS A 232 -7.13 -14.97 -17.65
CA LYS A 232 -8.34 -14.37 -17.10
C LYS A 232 -8.81 -15.11 -15.85
N ALA A 233 -8.91 -16.45 -15.93
CA ALA A 233 -9.28 -17.28 -14.80
C ALA A 233 -8.31 -17.09 -13.62
N ARG A 234 -7.00 -17.03 -13.87
CA ARG A 234 -5.98 -16.79 -12.84
C ARG A 234 -6.16 -15.44 -12.15
N ILE A 235 -6.47 -14.37 -12.88
CA ILE A 235 -6.71 -13.04 -12.28
C ILE A 235 -8.02 -13.03 -11.49
N GLU A 236 -9.09 -13.59 -12.03
CA GLU A 236 -10.38 -13.72 -11.33
C GLU A 236 -10.23 -14.53 -10.03
N GLU A 237 -9.41 -15.57 -10.05
CA GLU A 237 -9.09 -16.38 -8.87
C GLU A 237 -8.30 -15.60 -7.82
N LEU A 238 -7.34 -14.77 -8.23
CA LEU A 238 -6.64 -13.84 -7.33
C LEU A 238 -7.62 -12.82 -6.73
N LEU A 239 -8.58 -12.31 -7.51
CA LEU A 239 -9.58 -11.35 -7.04
C LEU A 239 -10.54 -11.93 -5.99
N GLN A 240 -10.62 -13.25 -5.82
CA GLN A 240 -11.44 -13.87 -4.76
C GLN A 240 -10.86 -13.73 -3.35
N GLY A 241 -9.54 -13.55 -3.23
CA GLY A 241 -8.86 -13.51 -1.93
C GLY A 241 -7.41 -13.93 -2.05
N LEU A 242 -6.58 -13.51 -1.08
CA LEU A 242 -5.29 -14.16 -0.84
C LEU A 242 -5.42 -15.05 0.40
N CYS A 243 -4.93 -16.27 0.27
CA CYS A 243 -4.94 -17.28 1.30
C CYS A 243 -3.51 -17.72 1.63
N TYR A 244 -3.35 -18.11 2.89
CA TYR A 244 -2.13 -18.62 3.49
C TYR A 244 -2.43 -19.96 4.14
N VAL A 245 -1.50 -20.89 4.08
CA VAL A 245 -1.61 -22.19 4.75
C VAL A 245 -0.57 -22.24 5.86
N PRO A 246 -0.95 -22.09 7.14
CA PRO A 246 0.00 -22.06 8.26
C PRO A 246 0.36 -23.46 8.77
N LEU A 247 1.56 -23.60 9.32
CA LEU A 247 1.99 -24.70 10.17
C LEU A 247 1.98 -24.24 11.62
N LEU A 248 1.31 -25.00 12.47
CA LEU A 248 1.07 -24.69 13.86
C LEU A 248 1.81 -25.69 14.75
N ARG A 249 2.50 -25.19 15.78
CA ARG A 249 3.16 -26.02 16.80
C ARG A 249 2.90 -25.48 18.19
N SER A 250 2.86 -26.37 19.18
CA SER A 250 2.93 -25.96 20.59
C SER A 250 4.31 -25.39 20.89
N GLU A 251 4.40 -24.34 21.71
CA GLU A 251 5.69 -23.77 22.15
C GLU A 251 6.61 -24.82 22.77
N ASP A 252 6.06 -25.73 23.57
CA ASP A 252 6.81 -26.79 24.26
C ASP A 252 7.05 -28.04 23.41
N ASN A 253 6.67 -28.05 22.13
CA ASN A 253 6.68 -29.23 21.25
C ASN A 253 5.99 -30.49 21.85
N THR A 254 5.07 -30.30 22.80
CA THR A 254 4.32 -31.37 23.48
C THR A 254 3.25 -31.99 22.61
N THR A 255 2.83 -31.30 21.55
CA THR A 255 1.83 -31.80 20.59
C THR A 255 2.41 -31.93 19.18
N ALA A 256 1.86 -32.88 18.43
CA ALA A 256 2.23 -33.04 17.04
C ALA A 256 1.89 -31.77 16.23
N PRO A 257 2.77 -31.33 15.32
CA PRO A 257 2.54 -30.16 14.51
C PRO A 257 1.30 -30.33 13.62
N VAL A 258 0.50 -29.27 13.50
CA VAL A 258 -0.77 -29.27 12.76
C VAL A 258 -0.68 -28.32 11.57
N ILE A 259 -1.06 -28.81 10.40
CA ILE A 259 -1.25 -27.95 9.22
C ILE A 259 -2.62 -27.29 9.37
N GLY A 260 -2.62 -25.96 9.52
CA GLY A 260 -3.85 -25.18 9.66
C GLY A 260 -4.61 -25.05 8.34
N GLN A 261 -5.92 -24.83 8.44
CA GLN A 261 -6.77 -24.60 7.27
C GLN A 261 -6.33 -23.33 6.51
N PRO A 262 -6.58 -23.25 5.18
CA PRO A 262 -6.37 -22.03 4.41
C PRO A 262 -7.03 -20.82 5.07
N TRP A 263 -6.21 -19.86 5.49
CA TRP A 263 -6.61 -18.64 6.16
C TRP A 263 -6.48 -17.44 5.22
N SER A 264 -7.38 -16.46 5.32
CA SER A 264 -7.33 -15.22 4.53
C SER A 264 -7.43 -14.00 5.45
N PRO A 265 -6.65 -12.93 5.23
CA PRO A 265 -6.79 -11.68 5.97
C PRO A 265 -8.18 -11.04 5.85
N ASP A 266 -8.91 -11.33 4.76
CA ASP A 266 -10.27 -10.83 4.53
C ASP A 266 -11.31 -11.55 5.42
N ASN A 267 -10.98 -12.72 5.98
CA ASN A 267 -11.84 -13.46 6.90
C ASN A 267 -11.54 -13.04 8.34
N ILE A 268 -12.37 -12.17 8.90
CA ILE A 268 -12.37 -11.74 10.31
C ILE A 268 -12.88 -12.86 11.25
N LEU A 269 -12.69 -14.13 10.89
CA LEU A 269 -12.85 -15.20 11.87
C LEU A 269 -11.70 -15.02 12.87
N GLU A 270 -12.04 -14.64 14.10
CA GLU A 270 -11.05 -14.39 15.13
C GLU A 270 -10.11 -15.61 15.24
N PRO A 271 -8.78 -15.42 15.23
CA PRO A 271 -7.81 -16.51 15.35
C PRO A 271 -8.02 -17.39 16.59
N HIS A 272 -8.74 -16.88 17.58
CA HIS A 272 -9.02 -17.54 18.85
C HIS A 272 -10.01 -18.72 18.75
N ASP A 273 -10.93 -18.72 17.78
CA ASP A 273 -12.00 -19.74 17.74
C ASP A 273 -11.54 -21.12 17.21
N LEU A 274 -10.34 -21.22 16.63
CA LEU A 274 -9.88 -22.45 15.98
C LEU A 274 -8.82 -23.24 16.75
N LEU A 275 -8.17 -22.64 17.76
CA LEU A 275 -6.95 -23.23 18.35
C LEU A 275 -6.96 -23.42 19.87
N ASN A 276 -7.80 -22.72 20.63
CA ASN A 276 -7.92 -22.88 22.09
C ASN A 276 -9.36 -23.15 22.49
N LYS A 277 -9.81 -24.40 22.37
CA LYS A 277 -11.14 -24.79 22.84
C LYS A 277 -11.19 -24.96 24.36
N ASN A 278 -10.04 -25.26 24.99
CA ASN A 278 -9.91 -25.39 26.44
C ASN A 278 -8.70 -24.62 27.00
N PRO A 279 -8.76 -24.08 28.24
CA PRO A 279 -7.62 -23.45 28.91
C PRO A 279 -6.42 -24.39 29.16
N THR A 280 -6.65 -25.71 29.07
CA THR A 280 -5.63 -26.75 29.26
C THR A 280 -4.98 -27.19 27.95
N ASP A 281 -5.51 -26.76 26.80
CA ASP A 281 -4.90 -27.06 25.52
C ASP A 281 -3.62 -26.23 25.35
N PRO A 282 -2.54 -26.82 24.83
CA PRO A 282 -1.28 -26.10 24.64
C PRO A 282 -1.46 -25.01 23.59
N GLN A 283 -0.89 -23.83 23.85
CA GLN A 283 -0.97 -22.71 22.92
C GLN A 283 -0.21 -23.04 21.62
N LEU A 284 -0.94 -23.03 20.51
CA LEU A 284 -0.39 -23.27 19.18
C LEU A 284 0.04 -21.95 18.53
N THR A 285 1.31 -21.84 18.16
CA THR A 285 1.88 -20.70 17.46
C THR A 285 2.19 -21.04 16.01
N VAL A 286 2.10 -20.05 15.12
CA VAL A 286 2.47 -20.21 13.71
C VAL A 286 3.99 -20.34 13.60
N ARG A 287 4.50 -21.47 13.11
CA ARG A 287 5.94 -21.70 12.93
C ARG A 287 6.41 -21.62 11.49
N ALA A 288 5.51 -21.81 10.54
CA ALA A 288 5.77 -21.57 9.14
C ALA A 288 4.46 -21.26 8.41
N TYR A 289 4.52 -20.68 7.22
CA TYR A 289 3.35 -20.58 6.36
C TYR A 289 3.73 -20.54 4.88
N ALA A 290 2.81 -21.05 4.04
CA ALA A 290 2.89 -20.94 2.59
C ALA A 290 1.87 -19.92 2.09
N GLY A 291 2.31 -18.99 1.24
CA GLY A 291 1.45 -17.95 0.66
C GLY A 291 2.24 -16.68 0.34
N PRO A 292 1.59 -15.66 -0.23
CA PRO A 292 0.18 -15.60 -0.59
C PRO A 292 -0.15 -16.43 -1.85
N MET A 293 -1.32 -17.08 -1.85
CA MET A 293 -1.87 -17.76 -3.03
C MET A 293 -3.39 -17.63 -3.09
N SER A 294 -4.01 -18.00 -4.20
CA SER A 294 -5.46 -17.98 -4.33
C SER A 294 -6.17 -19.05 -3.46
N PRO A 295 -7.49 -18.91 -3.20
CA PRO A 295 -8.21 -19.86 -2.33
C PRO A 295 -8.24 -21.29 -2.87
N SER A 296 -8.38 -21.48 -4.20
CA SER A 296 -8.33 -22.81 -4.83
C SER A 296 -6.94 -23.44 -4.69
N ARG A 297 -5.88 -22.67 -4.94
CA ARG A 297 -4.49 -23.13 -4.82
C ARG A 297 -4.12 -23.43 -3.38
N ALA A 298 -4.61 -22.64 -2.42
CA ALA A 298 -4.42 -22.92 -0.99
C ALA A 298 -5.10 -24.22 -0.55
N ARG A 299 -6.30 -24.53 -1.05
CA ARG A 299 -6.96 -25.83 -0.82
C ARG A 299 -6.15 -27.00 -1.40
N VAL A 300 -5.61 -26.84 -2.60
CA VAL A 300 -4.75 -27.85 -3.23
C VAL A 300 -3.45 -28.04 -2.44
N PHE A 301 -2.79 -26.93 -2.07
CA PHE A 301 -1.57 -26.92 -1.26
C PHE A 301 -1.78 -27.63 0.07
N HIS A 302 -2.83 -27.23 0.82
CA HIS A 302 -3.20 -27.85 2.08
C HIS A 302 -3.42 -29.36 1.91
N ARG A 303 -4.21 -29.79 0.91
CA ARG A 303 -4.48 -31.21 0.66
C ARG A 303 -3.20 -32.00 0.38
N GLN A 304 -2.31 -31.48 -0.47
CA GLN A 304 -1.04 -32.15 -0.80
C GLN A 304 -0.08 -32.18 0.39
N TRP A 305 -0.08 -31.14 1.22
CA TRP A 305 0.76 -31.08 2.41
C TRP A 305 0.26 -32.01 3.52
N THR A 306 -1.06 -32.12 3.73
CA THR A 306 -1.68 -33.06 4.69
C THR A 306 -1.51 -34.51 4.23
N THR A 307 -1.74 -34.79 2.94
CA THR A 307 -1.68 -36.14 2.37
C THR A 307 -0.89 -36.11 1.07
N PRO A 308 0.45 -36.25 1.15
CA PRO A 308 1.29 -36.33 -0.04
C PRO A 308 0.84 -37.52 -0.90
N PRO A 309 0.72 -37.36 -2.23
CA PRO A 309 0.38 -38.48 -3.10
C PRO A 309 1.38 -39.61 -2.89
N SER A 310 0.88 -40.83 -2.67
CA SER A 310 1.71 -42.02 -2.47
C SER A 310 2.75 -42.10 -3.59
N PRO A 311 4.04 -42.31 -3.30
CA PRO A 311 5.02 -42.50 -4.36
C PRO A 311 4.55 -43.66 -5.22
N SER A 312 4.43 -43.42 -6.54
CA SER A 312 4.17 -44.48 -7.51
C SER A 312 5.16 -45.62 -7.25
N PRO A 313 4.76 -46.91 -7.34
CA PRO A 313 5.60 -48.07 -7.00
C PRO A 313 6.89 -48.21 -7.86
N ARG A 314 7.20 -47.24 -8.71
CA ARG A 314 8.38 -47.17 -9.58
C ARG A 314 9.47 -46.18 -9.12
N LYS A 315 9.27 -45.38 -8.06
CA LYS A 315 10.34 -44.55 -7.48
C LYS A 315 11.07 -45.32 -6.38
N GLN A 316 12.40 -45.32 -6.46
CA GLN A 316 13.33 -46.15 -5.68
C GLN A 316 13.13 -46.05 -4.15
N PRO A 317 13.55 -47.07 -3.37
CA PRO A 317 13.34 -47.17 -1.92
C PRO A 317 14.16 -46.17 -1.07
N SER A 318 14.90 -45.25 -1.69
CA SER A 318 15.86 -44.36 -1.01
C SER A 318 15.30 -43.00 -0.59
N GLN A 319 14.06 -42.66 -0.96
CA GLN A 319 13.37 -41.49 -0.41
C GLN A 319 12.61 -41.91 0.84
N SER A 320 13.36 -42.05 1.92
CA SER A 320 12.83 -42.09 3.27
C SER A 320 11.82 -40.97 3.49
N ASN A 321 10.70 -41.31 4.13
CA ASN A 321 9.58 -40.40 4.30
C ASN A 321 10.04 -39.30 5.30
N PRO A 322 10.20 -38.02 4.91
CA PRO A 322 10.81 -37.00 5.77
C PRO A 322 10.07 -36.81 7.10
N ARG A 323 8.76 -37.15 7.12
CA ARG A 323 7.91 -37.19 8.33
C ARG A 323 8.39 -38.18 9.40
N ARG A 324 9.19 -39.18 9.02
CA ARG A 324 9.67 -40.27 9.88
C ARG A 324 11.13 -40.14 10.28
N GLU A 325 11.91 -39.32 9.56
CA GLU A 325 13.35 -39.13 9.83
C GLU A 325 13.63 -37.93 10.74
N ASP A 326 12.83 -36.89 10.64
CA ASP A 326 13.01 -35.65 11.40
C ASP A 326 11.70 -35.34 12.13
N GLY A 327 11.61 -35.77 13.40
CA GLY A 327 10.46 -35.53 14.26
C GLY A 327 10.26 -34.05 14.58
N ASP A 328 11.33 -33.26 14.49
CA ASP A 328 11.28 -31.83 14.69
C ASP A 328 10.90 -31.14 13.38
N LYS A 329 11.73 -31.10 12.34
CA LYS A 329 11.48 -30.26 11.14
C LYS A 329 10.93 -30.98 9.90
N GLY A 330 10.41 -32.20 10.06
CA GLY A 330 9.94 -33.03 8.94
C GLY A 330 8.80 -32.40 8.13
N LEU A 331 7.84 -31.73 8.77
CA LEU A 331 6.72 -31.08 8.07
C LEU A 331 7.14 -29.78 7.37
N GLU A 332 8.05 -29.02 7.96
CA GLU A 332 8.64 -27.82 7.38
C GLU A 332 9.42 -28.17 6.11
N ARG A 333 10.20 -29.26 6.13
CA ARG A 333 10.93 -29.72 4.96
C ARG A 333 10.00 -30.09 3.81
N ILE A 334 8.90 -30.80 4.10
CA ILE A 334 7.88 -31.16 3.09
C ILE A 334 7.16 -29.91 2.59
N GLY A 335 6.76 -29.01 3.49
CA GLY A 335 6.10 -27.75 3.14
C GLY A 335 6.96 -26.86 2.26
N ARG A 336 8.24 -26.72 2.59
CA ARG A 336 9.24 -25.98 1.81
C ARG A 336 9.45 -26.58 0.42
N GLN A 337 9.56 -27.90 0.32
CA GLN A 337 9.67 -28.58 -0.97
C GLN A 337 8.40 -28.39 -1.82
N LEU A 338 7.23 -28.56 -1.22
CA LEU A 338 5.95 -28.36 -1.89
C LEU A 338 5.77 -26.91 -2.35
N ALA A 339 6.17 -25.94 -1.54
CA ALA A 339 6.15 -24.52 -1.89
C ALA A 339 7.06 -24.22 -3.08
N HIS A 340 8.25 -24.82 -3.12
CA HIS A 340 9.13 -24.72 -4.28
C HIS A 340 8.51 -25.34 -5.54
N GLU A 341 7.97 -26.57 -5.46
CA GLU A 341 7.31 -27.27 -6.57
C GLU A 341 6.07 -26.51 -7.09
N MET A 342 5.30 -25.93 -6.17
CA MET A 342 4.12 -25.14 -6.49
C MET A 342 4.46 -23.67 -6.76
N HIS A 343 5.71 -23.22 -6.78
CA HIS A 343 6.09 -21.80 -6.94
C HIS A 343 5.30 -20.84 -6.04
N VAL A 344 5.23 -21.17 -4.75
CA VAL A 344 4.60 -20.40 -3.69
C VAL A 344 5.68 -19.96 -2.71
N ALA A 345 5.58 -18.74 -2.15
CA ALA A 345 6.51 -18.30 -1.13
C ALA A 345 6.31 -19.06 0.18
N TRP A 346 7.40 -19.30 0.89
CA TRP A 346 7.45 -20.09 2.11
C TRP A 346 8.25 -19.35 3.17
N LEU A 347 7.64 -19.06 4.32
CA LEU A 347 8.34 -18.38 5.40
C LEU A 347 8.31 -19.23 6.67
N GLU A 348 9.44 -19.27 7.35
CA GLU A 348 9.62 -19.96 8.64
C GLU A 348 9.90 -18.95 9.74
N HIS A 349 9.35 -19.20 10.92
CA HIS A 349 9.67 -18.44 12.11
C HIS A 349 11.01 -18.92 12.69
N TRP A 350 11.94 -17.98 12.86
CA TRP A 350 13.24 -18.25 13.46
C TRP A 350 13.33 -17.51 14.80
N GLU A 351 13.34 -18.25 15.90
CA GLU A 351 13.30 -17.70 17.26
C GLU A 351 14.45 -16.72 17.55
N PHE A 352 15.65 -16.98 17.02
CA PHE A 352 16.79 -16.10 17.22
C PHE A 352 16.68 -14.76 16.47
N LEU A 353 15.80 -14.66 15.46
CA LEU A 353 15.51 -13.42 14.74
C LEU A 353 14.19 -12.77 15.19
N ASP A 354 13.37 -13.50 15.94
CA ASP A 354 11.97 -13.15 16.23
C ASP A 354 11.20 -12.72 14.97
N ALA A 355 11.44 -13.43 13.87
CA ALA A 355 10.94 -13.04 12.55
C ALA A 355 10.66 -14.23 11.63
N PHE A 356 9.69 -14.03 10.73
CA PHE A 356 9.42 -14.94 9.61
C PHE A 356 10.34 -14.65 8.44
N VAL A 357 11.22 -15.59 8.10
CA VAL A 357 12.23 -15.40 7.06
C VAL A 357 12.34 -16.63 6.17
N ASP A 358 12.51 -16.37 4.87
CA ASP A 358 12.86 -17.38 3.86
C ASP A 358 14.34 -17.25 3.50
N PHE A 359 15.18 -18.11 4.09
CA PHE A 359 16.62 -18.15 3.82
C PHE A 359 16.99 -18.69 2.42
N SER A 360 16.01 -19.13 1.61
CA SER A 360 16.27 -19.43 0.20
C SER A 360 16.34 -18.16 -0.67
N THR A 361 15.93 -17.01 -0.13
CA THR A 361 15.92 -15.72 -0.83
C THR A 361 17.12 -14.86 -0.44
N GLU A 362 17.61 -14.04 -1.39
CA GLU A 362 18.67 -13.05 -1.13
C GLU A 362 18.31 -12.11 0.03
N LYS A 363 17.05 -11.70 0.12
CA LYS A 363 16.55 -10.88 1.23
C LYS A 363 16.69 -11.61 2.56
N GLY A 364 16.33 -12.89 2.62
CA GLY A 364 16.43 -13.67 3.85
C GLY A 364 17.88 -13.90 4.27
N ILE A 365 18.77 -14.17 3.31
CA ILE A 365 20.21 -14.29 3.57
C ILE A 365 20.77 -12.97 4.11
N GLY A 366 20.41 -11.83 3.53
CA GLY A 366 20.85 -10.52 4.04
C GLY A 366 20.43 -10.24 5.49
N ILE A 367 19.21 -10.63 5.88
CA ILE A 367 18.75 -10.50 7.28
C ILE A 367 19.60 -11.37 8.21
N LEU A 368 19.93 -12.60 7.79
CA LEU A 368 20.78 -13.50 8.55
C LEU A 368 22.21 -12.94 8.71
N GLU A 369 22.79 -12.41 7.63
CA GLU A 369 24.11 -11.79 7.65
C GLU A 369 24.14 -10.57 8.58
N GLU A 370 23.12 -9.71 8.53
CA GLU A 370 23.03 -8.55 9.43
C GLU A 370 22.95 -8.97 10.90
N TYR A 371 22.19 -10.03 11.20
CA TYR A 371 22.13 -10.59 12.55
C TYR A 371 23.49 -11.13 12.99
N LEU A 372 24.17 -11.90 12.15
CA LEU A 372 25.49 -12.46 12.47
C LEU A 372 26.54 -11.37 12.69
N LEU A 373 26.49 -10.28 11.93
CA LEU A 373 27.38 -9.13 12.12
C LEU A 373 27.17 -8.40 13.46
N LYS A 374 25.94 -8.39 13.99
CA LYS A 374 25.63 -7.78 15.30
C LYS A 374 26.06 -8.65 16.49
N GLN A 375 26.34 -9.94 16.26
CA GLN A 375 26.77 -10.90 17.28
C GLN A 375 28.29 -11.05 17.36
N GLN A 376 29.03 -10.41 16.44
CA GLN A 376 30.49 -10.25 16.49
C GLN A 376 30.86 -8.98 17.25
#